data_AF-A0A5J4VM21-F1
#
_entry.id   AF-A0A5J4VM21-F1
#
_cell.length_a   1.000
_cell.length_b   1.000
_cell.length_c   1.000
_cell.angle_alpha   90.00
_cell.angle_beta   90.00
_cell.angle_gamma   90.00
#
_symmetry.space_group_name_H-M   'P 1'
#
loop_
_entity.id
_entity.type
_entity.pdbx_description
1 polymer ?
#
loop_
_entity_poly.entity_id
_entity_poly.type
_entity_poly.pdbx_seq_one_letter_code
_entity_poly.pdbx_strand_id
1 'polypeptide(L)'
;MKCSLKEIVRYTPTNAHLKSELIENGDIAHITNNIKGNQKYVDGQRVAIEVDMATVPRRATFFVDDVEQTNFMIGVSEAVRF
;
A
#
# COMPACT_ATOMS: atom_id res chain seq x y z
N MET A 1 2.79 -15.66 18.48
CA MET A 1 3.10 -14.22 18.53
C MET A 1 2.71 -13.64 17.18
N LYS A 2 1.71 -12.76 17.10
CA LYS A 2 1.25 -12.17 15.83
C LYS A 2 2.09 -10.89 15.64
N CYS A 3 3.10 -10.94 14.78
CA CYS A 3 3.97 -9.81 14.51
C CYS A 3 3.45 -9.13 13.24
N SER A 4 2.50 -8.21 13.39
CA SER A 4 2.04 -7.35 12.30
C SER A 4 2.38 -5.90 12.56
N LEU A 5 2.83 -5.22 11.51
CA LEU A 5 3.19 -3.81 11.52
C LEU A 5 2.13 -3.05 10.74
N LYS A 6 1.51 -2.04 11.37
CA LYS A 6 0.48 -1.19 10.77
C LYS A 6 0.97 0.25 10.71
N GLU A 7 1.08 0.79 9.51
CA GLU A 7 1.32 2.21 9.27
C GLU A 7 0.07 2.84 8.65
N ILE A 8 -0.33 4.02 9.14
CA ILE A 8 -1.53 4.74 8.68
C ILE A 8 -1.12 6.16 8.33
N VAL A 9 -1.41 6.56 7.10
CA VAL A 9 -1.09 7.90 6.57
C VAL A 9 -2.34 8.50 5.93
N ARG A 10 -2.52 9.82 6.07
CA ARG A 10 -3.56 10.54 5.33
C ARG A 10 -3.04 10.85 3.93
N TYR A 11 -3.82 10.51 2.92
CA TYR A 11 -3.43 10.84 1.55
C TYR A 11 -3.57 12.35 1.31
N THR A 12 -2.47 12.98 0.89
CA THR A 12 -2.40 14.38 0.44
C THR A 12 -1.54 14.46 -0.83
N PRO A 13 -2.06 14.91 -1.97
CA PRO A 13 -1.28 14.98 -3.20
C PRO A 13 -0.32 16.19 -3.17
N THR A 14 0.94 15.98 -2.80
CA THR A 14 1.99 16.99 -2.97
C THR A 14 2.67 16.83 -4.33
N ASN A 15 2.41 17.79 -5.23
CA ASN A 15 2.98 18.02 -6.58
C ASN A 15 2.21 17.38 -7.78
N ALA A 16 1.26 18.15 -8.29
CA ALA A 16 0.18 17.77 -9.20
C ALA A 16 0.47 17.87 -10.72
N HIS A 17 1.66 17.49 -11.21
CA HIS A 17 1.88 17.50 -12.68
C HIS A 17 2.61 16.31 -13.29
N LEU A 18 3.36 15.52 -12.50
CA LEU A 18 4.12 14.38 -13.05
C LEU A 18 4.05 13.11 -12.18
N LYS A 19 3.38 13.16 -11.03
CA LYS A 19 3.22 12.01 -10.11
C LYS A 19 1.77 11.56 -9.90
N SER A 20 0.80 12.37 -10.32
CA SER A 20 -0.59 12.20 -9.92
C SER A 20 -1.29 11.07 -10.66
N GLU A 21 -0.97 10.75 -11.90
CA GLU A 21 -1.69 9.72 -12.65
C GLU A 21 -1.46 8.28 -12.13
N LEU A 22 -0.29 8.02 -11.54
CA LEU A 22 0.09 6.70 -11.03
C LEU A 22 -0.53 6.41 -9.66
N ILE A 23 -0.51 7.40 -8.78
CA ILE A 23 -1.07 7.23 -7.43
C ILE A 23 -2.57 7.46 -7.48
N GLU A 24 -3.10 8.36 -8.31
CA GLU A 24 -4.54 8.56 -8.38
C GLU A 24 -5.27 7.25 -8.68
N ASN A 25 -4.85 6.46 -9.68
CA ASN A 25 -5.59 5.28 -10.14
C ASN A 25 -5.59 4.08 -9.18
N GLY A 26 -4.98 4.17 -7.99
CA GLY A 26 -4.86 3.03 -7.09
C GLY A 26 -3.62 2.16 -7.38
N ASP A 27 -2.76 2.54 -8.32
CA ASP A 27 -1.71 1.64 -8.78
C ASP A 27 -0.65 1.43 -7.70
N ILE A 28 -0.21 0.18 -7.53
CA ILE A 28 0.95 -0.15 -6.71
C ILE A 28 2.18 -0.09 -7.63
N ALA A 29 3.07 0.87 -7.38
CA ALA A 29 4.34 0.95 -8.08
C ALA A 29 5.33 -0.06 -7.49
N HIS A 30 5.78 -1.01 -8.30
CA HIS A 30 6.90 -1.91 -8.00
C HIS A 30 8.04 -1.66 -8.98
N ILE A 31 9.30 -1.95 -8.58
CA ILE A 31 10.53 -1.65 -9.34
C ILE A 31 10.43 -2.05 -10.82
N THR A 32 9.69 -3.13 -11.10
CA THR A 32 9.53 -3.68 -12.44
C THR A 32 8.30 -3.18 -13.18
N ASN A 33 7.16 -2.98 -12.51
CA ASN A 33 5.88 -2.65 -13.15
C ASN A 33 4.88 -2.04 -12.16
N ASN A 34 3.90 -1.32 -12.69
CA ASN A 34 2.74 -0.86 -11.91
C ASN A 34 1.66 -1.95 -11.91
N ILE A 35 1.15 -2.28 -10.73
CA ILE A 35 0.04 -3.22 -10.55
C ILE A 35 -1.24 -2.40 -10.39
N LYS A 36 -2.21 -2.62 -11.28
CA LYS A 36 -3.51 -1.96 -11.26
C LYS A 36 -4.57 -2.79 -10.53
N GLY A 37 -5.70 -2.17 -10.17
CA GLY A 37 -6.89 -2.89 -9.67
C GLY A 37 -7.23 -2.67 -8.20
N ASN A 38 -6.50 -1.81 -7.50
CA ASN A 38 -7.00 -1.22 -6.25
C ASN A 38 -7.93 -0.04 -6.58
N GLN A 39 -8.61 0.46 -5.56
CA GLN A 39 -9.46 1.63 -5.71
C GLN A 39 -8.63 2.90 -5.96
N LYS A 40 -9.24 3.85 -6.67
CA LYS A 40 -8.70 5.20 -6.88
C LYS A 40 -8.51 5.89 -5.53
N TYR A 41 -7.36 6.54 -5.31
CA TYR A 41 -7.15 7.33 -4.10
C TYR A 41 -7.72 8.74 -4.28
N VAL A 42 -8.32 9.27 -3.21
CA VAL A 42 -8.96 10.57 -3.12
C VAL A 42 -8.47 11.30 -1.88
N ASP A 43 -8.37 12.62 -1.97
CA ASP A 43 -7.93 13.49 -0.88
C ASP A 43 -8.75 13.26 0.39
N GLY A 44 -8.04 13.18 1.51
CA GLY A 44 -8.65 12.98 2.83
C GLY A 44 -8.90 11.53 3.22
N GLN A 45 -8.71 10.56 2.31
CA GLN A 45 -8.76 9.14 2.63
C GLN A 45 -7.65 8.73 3.59
N ARG A 46 -7.94 7.73 4.42
CA ARG A 46 -6.96 7.06 5.29
C ARG A 46 -6.39 5.86 4.57
N VAL A 47 -5.11 5.89 4.27
CA VAL A 47 -4.41 4.75 3.66
C VAL A 47 -3.63 4.04 4.75
N ALA A 48 -3.75 2.72 4.80
CA ALA A 48 -2.98 1.90 5.73
C ALA A 48 -2.36 0.69 5.03
N ILE A 49 -1.23 0.23 5.56
CA ILE A 49 -0.58 -1.01 5.15
C ILE A 49 -0.43 -1.87 6.39
N GLU A 50 -0.85 -3.13 6.32
CA GLU A 50 -0.57 -4.14 7.32
C GLU A 50 0.40 -5.17 6.74
N VAL A 51 1.55 -5.32 7.38
CA VAL A 51 2.54 -6.34 6.99
C VAL A 51 2.46 -7.50 7.97
N ASP A 52 2.10 -8.68 7.48
CA ASP A 52 2.18 -9.94 8.22
C ASP A 52 3.60 -10.53 8.08
N MET A 53 4.36 -10.44 9.17
CA MET A 53 5.74 -10.96 9.23
C MET A 53 5.82 -12.43 9.66
N ALA A 54 4.70 -13.04 10.09
CA ALA A 54 4.66 -14.40 10.61
C ALA A 54 4.41 -15.45 9.52
N THR A 55 3.69 -15.09 8.46
CA THR A 55 3.44 -15.98 7.32
C THR A 55 4.64 -16.01 6.35
N VAL A 56 4.95 -17.18 5.80
CA VAL A 56 5.97 -17.34 4.76
C VAL A 56 5.29 -17.98 3.54
N PRO A 57 5.20 -17.28 2.39
CA PRO A 57 5.77 -15.96 2.12
C PRO A 57 5.05 -14.83 2.89
N ARG A 58 5.83 -13.83 3.37
CA ARG A 58 5.30 -12.66 4.06
C ARG A 58 4.44 -11.82 3.14
N ARG A 59 3.43 -11.18 3.70
CA ARG A 59 2.43 -10.43 2.94
C ARG A 59 2.27 -9.00 3.47
N ALA A 60 2.14 -8.03 2.57
CA ALA A 60 1.65 -6.69 2.87
C ALA A 60 0.28 -6.49 2.22
N THR A 61 -0.71 -6.14 3.03
CA THR A 61 -2.09 -5.87 2.64
C THR A 61 -2.35 -4.37 2.76
N PHE A 62 -3.08 -3.81 1.80
CA PHE A 62 -3.39 -2.38 1.73
C PHE A 62 -4.84 -2.13 2.12
N PHE A 63 -5.09 -1.00 2.76
CA PHE A 63 -6.42 -0.56 3.18
C PHE A 63 -6.62 0.91 2.81
N VAL A 64 -7.85 1.26 2.45
CA VAL A 64 -8.29 2.64 2.24
C VAL A 64 -9.61 2.81 2.98
N ASP A 65 -9.65 3.76 3.92
CA ASP A 65 -10.76 3.96 4.86
C ASP A 65 -11.19 2.65 5.55
N ASP A 66 -10.19 1.89 5.99
CA ASP A 66 -10.33 0.58 6.64
C ASP A 66 -10.92 -0.53 5.74
N VAL A 67 -11.06 -0.29 4.43
CA VAL A 67 -11.46 -1.29 3.42
C VAL A 67 -10.24 -1.92 2.75
N GLU A 68 -10.11 -3.24 2.84
CA GLU A 68 -9.04 -4.03 2.21
C GLU A 68 -9.06 -3.86 0.68
N GLN A 69 -7.87 -3.68 0.10
CA GLN A 69 -7.67 -3.56 -1.34
C GLN A 69 -7.42 -4.91 -2.00
N THR A 70 -7.77 -5.03 -3.28
CA THR A 70 -7.67 -6.28 -4.05
C THR A 70 -6.23 -6.79 -4.16
N ASN A 71 -5.27 -5.89 -4.38
CA ASN A 71 -3.88 -6.27 -4.56
C ASN A 71 -3.14 -6.25 -3.23
N PHE A 72 -2.29 -7.26 -3.05
CA PHE A 72 -1.39 -7.41 -1.92
C PHE A 72 0.01 -7.76 -2.43
N MET A 73 1.04 -7.43 -1.67
CA MET A 73 2.42 -7.80 -1.99
C MET A 73 2.83 -9.03 -1.18
N ILE A 74 3.54 -9.96 -1.81
CA ILE A 74 4.17 -11.11 -1.15
C ILE A 74 5.68 -11.05 -1.30
N GLY A 75 6.41 -11.72 -0.41
CA GLY A 75 7.88 -11.76 -0.47
C GLY A 75 8.56 -10.56 0.18
N VAL A 76 7.90 -9.94 1.15
CA VAL A 76 8.49 -8.87 1.97
C VAL A 76 9.71 -9.40 2.73
N SER A 77 10.88 -8.79 2.51
CA SER A 77 12.14 -9.17 3.16
C SER A 77 12.08 -9.01 4.69
N GLU A 78 12.94 -9.73 5.42
CA GLU A 78 13.02 -9.59 6.90
C GLU A 78 13.41 -8.20 7.37
N ALA A 79 14.11 -7.45 6.52
CA ALA A 79 14.76 -6.21 6.89
C ALA A 79 13.90 -4.96 6.67
N VAL A 80 12.56 -5.05 6.74
CA VAL A 80 11.71 -3.85 6.69
C VAL A 80 12.07 -2.93 7.86
N ARG A 81 12.51 -1.71 7.55
CA ARG A 81 12.81 -0.63 8.50
C ARG A 81 11.99 0.59 8.03
N PHE A 82 11.22 1.18 8.94
CA PHE A 82 10.45 2.41 8.70
C PHE A 82 11.30 3.63 9.09
#